data_AF-A0A2E9M100-F1
#
_entry.id   AF-A0A2E9M100-F1
#
_cell.length_a   1.000
_cell.length_b   1.000
_cell.length_c   1.000
_cell.angle_alpha   90.00
_cell.angle_beta   90.00
_cell.angle_gamma   90.00
#
_symmetry.space_group_name_H-M   'P 1'
#
loop_
_entity.id
_entity.type
_entity.pdbx_description
1 polymer ?
#
loop_
_entity_poly.entity_id
_entity_poly.type
_entity_poly.pdbx_seq_one_letter_code
_entity_poly.pdbx_strand_id
1 'polypeptide(L)'
;MVRREYSVLIWENCTELLEKYVNNSFENGFLPNPPLELPDFPAQYPKSIPILSSQILGLFSVDKAGFNSKLSEVIEILEPMYVKRHLNPQMEREKWALKNINQISRRIIILQINDWFNAALDEISPDTDRWYFAISILIGMCYEASKICRDYCFNFIISISMARSPNFRPKSNPSGPHHIAWDPSKEYVSSEDYTPHPSGVLAVNIILDYLSISKSSSKNILPYWIHSLSTFPSLANHLDLFSRINLSLNHLEDEQEESLIQATVQLMSDYPNQSKEILVSIDSNSKPSIRRSLASIIPKIYSQDPKFTLSLLDWLLIDSDQKTHVLATSALGFIIRFDKKEYYLRAPIVIQNGDQKALQILVNNSIMEYLNQDITDKINILPDLWIKCDETSRSKLVSYITDQGKSSLSSYLSTATKIFNKDQKSFLELYRWIGMRDKNLQEKLDELKSKI
;
A
#
# COMPACT_ATOMS: atom_id res chain seq x y z
N MET A 1 50.07 9.72 2.75
CA MET A 1 48.84 9.32 2.01
C MET A 1 47.84 10.45 2.14
N VAL A 2 47.63 11.23 1.07
CA VAL A 2 46.63 12.31 1.07
C VAL A 2 45.25 11.68 1.11
N ARG A 3 44.45 12.01 2.13
CA ARG A 3 43.08 11.50 2.28
C ARG A 3 42.27 12.01 1.09
N ARG A 4 41.75 11.11 0.24
CA ARG A 4 40.84 11.53 -0.85
C ARG A 4 39.58 12.11 -0.23
N GLU A 5 39.16 13.27 -0.70
CA GLU A 5 37.92 13.90 -0.27
C GLU A 5 36.73 13.00 -0.63
N TYR A 6 35.77 12.87 0.29
CA TYR A 6 34.61 12.01 0.11
C TYR A 6 33.76 12.41 -1.11
N SER A 7 33.75 13.69 -1.47
CA SER A 7 33.09 14.24 -2.66
C SER A 7 33.60 13.61 -3.96
N VAL A 8 34.93 13.44 -4.07
CA VAL A 8 35.58 12.82 -5.23
C VAL A 8 35.20 11.35 -5.35
N LEU A 9 35.17 10.62 -4.24
CA LEU A 9 34.77 9.21 -4.24
C LEU A 9 33.29 9.02 -4.59
N ILE A 10 32.41 9.92 -4.14
CA ILE A 10 30.99 9.91 -4.52
C ILE A 10 30.84 10.24 -6.00
N TRP A 11 31.62 11.18 -6.53
CA TRP A 11 31.63 11.50 -7.95
C TRP A 11 32.08 10.31 -8.81
N GLU A 12 33.19 9.65 -8.45
CA GLU A 12 33.68 8.44 -9.11
C GLU A 12 32.58 7.36 -9.13
N ASN A 13 31.93 7.12 -7.99
CA ASN A 13 30.83 6.16 -7.91
C ASN A 13 29.59 6.59 -8.73
N CYS A 14 29.29 7.89 -8.84
CA CYS A 14 28.25 8.37 -9.74
C CYS A 14 28.60 8.06 -11.19
N THR A 15 29.85 8.29 -11.62
CA THR A 15 30.28 7.98 -13.00
C THR A 15 30.18 6.49 -13.32
N GLU A 16 30.60 5.62 -12.40
CA GLU A 16 30.46 4.16 -12.56
C GLU A 16 28.99 3.72 -12.67
N LEU A 17 28.12 4.30 -11.84
CA LEU A 17 26.69 4.01 -11.87
C LEU A 17 26.02 4.51 -13.16
N LEU A 18 26.38 5.71 -13.64
CA LEU A 18 25.84 6.24 -14.89
C LEU A 18 26.18 5.33 -16.07
N GLU A 19 27.44 4.91 -16.20
CA GLU A 19 27.87 3.98 -17.24
C GLU A 19 27.13 2.65 -17.14
N LYS A 20 27.04 2.08 -15.93
CA LYS A 20 26.28 0.85 -15.66
C LYS A 20 24.81 0.97 -16.09
N TYR A 21 24.13 2.05 -15.71
CA TYR A 21 22.71 2.22 -16.02
C TYR A 21 22.45 2.40 -17.51
N VAL A 22 23.29 3.15 -18.22
CA VAL A 22 23.19 3.30 -19.68
C VAL A 22 23.36 1.96 -20.38
N ASN A 23 24.36 1.17 -19.98
CA ASN A 23 24.59 -0.16 -20.56
C ASN A 23 23.41 -1.10 -20.33
N ASN A 24 22.85 -1.11 -19.12
CA ASN A 24 21.72 -1.98 -18.79
C ASN A 24 20.41 -1.53 -19.46
N SER A 25 20.28 -0.24 -19.84
CA SER A 25 19.02 0.30 -20.35
C SER A 25 18.51 -0.36 -21.64
N PHE A 26 19.41 -0.95 -22.43
CA PHE A 26 19.11 -1.63 -23.70
C PHE A 26 18.89 -3.15 -23.55
N GLU A 27 18.87 -3.70 -22.34
CA GLU A 27 18.75 -5.15 -22.11
C GLU A 27 17.49 -5.76 -22.75
N ASN A 28 16.34 -5.08 -22.66
CA ASN A 28 15.05 -5.60 -23.13
C ASN A 28 14.47 -4.87 -24.35
N GLY A 29 15.22 -3.96 -24.98
CA GLY A 29 14.77 -3.32 -26.22
C GLY A 29 15.30 -1.92 -26.48
N PHE A 30 14.42 -1.06 -27.00
CA PHE A 30 14.71 0.29 -27.45
C PHE A 30 14.29 1.33 -26.40
N LEU A 31 14.93 2.49 -26.42
CA LEU A 31 14.53 3.62 -25.59
C LEU A 31 13.25 4.22 -26.18
N PRO A 32 12.24 4.56 -25.37
CA PRO A 32 11.03 5.18 -25.89
C PRO A 32 11.36 6.56 -26.47
N ASN A 33 10.59 6.97 -27.48
CA ASN A 33 10.73 8.29 -28.09
C ASN A 33 10.23 9.40 -27.13
N PRO A 34 10.79 10.62 -27.24
CA PRO A 34 10.34 11.73 -26.42
C PRO A 34 8.88 12.06 -26.70
N PRO A 35 8.11 12.44 -25.66
CA PRO A 35 6.72 12.82 -25.87
C PRO A 35 6.57 14.19 -26.54
N LEU A 36 7.55 15.08 -26.34
CA LEU A 36 7.60 16.42 -26.93
C LEU A 36 8.77 16.50 -27.89
N GLU A 37 8.53 17.04 -29.09
CA GLU A 37 9.55 17.30 -30.09
C GLU A 37 9.20 18.57 -30.89
N LEU A 38 10.22 19.23 -31.43
CA LEU A 38 10.04 20.35 -32.35
C LEU A 38 9.98 19.81 -33.78
N PRO A 39 8.97 20.19 -34.60
CA PRO A 39 8.86 19.71 -35.99
C PRO A 39 10.12 19.95 -36.83
N ASP A 40 10.81 21.07 -36.59
CA ASP A 40 12.02 21.46 -37.32
C ASP A 40 13.29 20.75 -36.81
N PHE A 41 13.24 20.18 -35.61
CA PHE A 41 14.34 19.49 -34.95
C PHE A 41 13.85 18.14 -34.39
N PRO A 42 13.61 17.14 -35.27
CA PRO A 42 13.09 15.86 -34.85
C PRO A 42 14.08 15.13 -33.94
N ALA A 43 13.54 14.30 -33.03
CA ALA A 43 14.36 13.54 -32.09
C ALA A 43 15.36 12.62 -32.81
N GLN A 44 16.64 12.75 -32.48
CA GLN A 44 17.68 11.88 -33.02
C GLN A 44 17.93 10.71 -32.06
N TYR A 45 17.47 9.52 -32.47
CA TYR A 45 17.69 8.32 -31.67
C TYR A 45 19.20 8.04 -31.48
N PRO A 46 19.65 7.62 -30.29
CA PRO A 46 21.06 7.36 -30.01
C PRO A 46 21.70 6.36 -30.99
N LYS A 47 22.82 6.75 -31.61
CA LYS A 47 23.51 5.94 -32.63
C LYS A 47 24.14 4.66 -32.07
N SER A 48 24.65 4.71 -30.84
CA SER A 48 25.20 3.55 -30.15
C SER A 48 25.32 3.81 -28.64
N ILE A 49 25.33 2.73 -27.86
CA ILE A 49 25.47 2.77 -26.39
C ILE A 49 26.77 3.47 -25.97
N PRO A 50 27.96 3.20 -26.57
CA PRO A 50 29.19 3.88 -26.18
C PRO A 50 29.15 5.39 -26.42
N ILE A 51 28.51 5.84 -27.52
CA ILE A 51 28.37 7.27 -27.81
C ILE A 51 27.47 7.91 -26.75
N LEU A 52 26.30 7.32 -26.47
CA LEU A 52 25.37 7.80 -25.45
C LEU A 52 26.03 7.90 -24.07
N SER A 53 26.74 6.84 -23.66
CA SER A 53 27.48 6.81 -22.40
C SER A 53 28.54 7.91 -22.35
N SER A 54 29.32 8.09 -23.42
CA SER A 54 30.34 9.15 -23.49
C SER A 54 29.76 10.57 -23.41
N GLN A 55 28.60 10.81 -24.02
CA GLN A 55 27.90 12.10 -23.96
C GLN A 55 27.40 12.39 -22.54
N ILE A 56 26.76 11.40 -21.91
CA ILE A 56 26.25 11.50 -20.53
C ILE A 56 27.40 11.75 -19.56
N LEU A 57 28.47 10.96 -19.63
CA LEU A 57 29.64 11.11 -18.76
C LEU A 57 30.36 12.42 -19.03
N GLY A 58 30.50 12.83 -20.28
CA GLY A 58 31.11 14.11 -20.66
C GLY A 58 30.32 15.28 -20.07
N LEU A 59 29.00 15.29 -20.23
CA LEU A 59 28.12 16.32 -19.70
C LEU A 59 28.11 16.35 -18.17
N PHE A 60 28.01 15.19 -17.52
CA PHE A 60 28.12 15.09 -16.07
C PHE A 60 29.49 15.59 -15.59
N SER A 61 30.55 15.30 -16.35
CA SER A 61 31.91 15.66 -15.94
C SER A 61 32.19 17.16 -15.96
N VAL A 62 31.54 17.89 -16.86
CA VAL A 62 31.65 19.34 -17.01
C VAL A 62 30.88 20.08 -15.91
N ASP A 63 29.75 19.51 -15.45
CA ASP A 63 28.87 20.13 -14.44
C ASP A 63 29.32 19.86 -12.98
N LYS A 64 30.55 20.25 -12.65
CA LYS A 64 31.07 20.13 -11.27
C LYS A 64 30.27 20.96 -10.26
N ALA A 65 29.80 22.13 -10.67
CA ALA A 65 29.04 23.03 -9.80
C ALA A 65 27.66 22.43 -9.48
N GLY A 66 26.94 21.91 -10.49
CA GLY A 66 25.65 21.25 -10.30
C GLY A 66 25.76 20.01 -9.42
N PHE A 67 26.82 19.19 -9.59
CA PHE A 67 27.07 18.08 -8.67
C PHE A 67 27.28 18.54 -7.22
N ASN A 68 28.12 19.55 -6.98
CA ASN A 68 28.39 20.00 -5.61
C ASN A 68 27.11 20.54 -4.94
N SER A 69 26.24 21.20 -5.71
CA SER A 69 24.92 21.63 -5.24
C SER A 69 24.04 20.44 -4.85
N LYS A 70 23.90 19.45 -5.75
CA LYS A 70 23.13 18.22 -5.50
C LYS A 70 23.68 17.40 -4.33
N LEU A 71 25.00 17.30 -4.22
CA LEU A 71 25.67 16.62 -3.10
C LEU A 71 25.31 17.29 -1.78
N SER A 72 25.35 18.62 -1.73
CA SER A 72 24.99 19.40 -0.54
C SER A 72 23.53 19.19 -0.14
N GLU A 73 22.61 19.24 -1.12
CA GLU A 73 21.18 18.98 -0.92
C GLU A 73 20.93 17.56 -0.36
N VAL A 74 21.55 16.54 -0.98
CA VAL A 74 21.38 15.15 -0.54
C VAL A 74 21.95 14.93 0.86
N ILE A 75 23.09 15.53 1.19
CA ILE A 75 23.68 15.46 2.52
C ILE A 75 22.75 16.12 3.53
N GLU A 76 22.23 17.31 3.25
CA GLU A 76 21.35 18.03 4.19
C GLU A 76 20.13 17.19 4.60
N ILE A 77 19.54 16.51 3.62
CA ILE A 77 18.35 15.64 3.78
C ILE A 77 18.68 14.34 4.51
N LEU A 78 19.78 13.68 4.15
CA LEU A 78 20.09 12.33 4.66
C LEU A 78 20.94 12.32 5.93
N GLU A 79 21.66 13.41 6.22
CA GLU A 79 22.60 13.47 7.33
C GLU A 79 21.88 13.29 8.68
N PRO A 80 22.23 12.24 9.45
CA PRO A 80 21.54 11.94 10.69
C PRO A 80 21.94 12.91 11.80
N MET A 81 21.02 13.08 12.76
CA MET A 81 21.16 14.07 13.82
C MET A 81 22.43 13.88 14.69
N TYR A 82 22.90 12.64 14.85
CA TYR A 82 24.12 12.36 15.62
C TYR A 82 25.39 12.90 14.95
N VAL A 83 25.42 13.00 13.62
CA VAL A 83 26.54 13.62 12.87
C VAL A 83 26.47 15.13 13.04
N LYS A 84 25.28 15.72 12.87
CA LYS A 84 25.06 17.17 13.02
C LYS A 84 25.44 17.69 14.40
N ARG A 85 25.19 16.90 15.44
CA ARG A 85 25.45 17.25 16.85
C ARG A 85 26.82 16.79 17.37
N HIS A 86 27.67 16.23 16.51
CA HIS A 86 28.99 15.76 16.91
C HIS A 86 29.94 16.93 17.24
N LEU A 87 30.96 16.69 18.07
CA LEU A 87 31.97 17.71 18.44
C LEU A 87 32.77 18.21 17.22
N ASN A 88 32.99 17.33 16.24
CA ASN A 88 33.53 17.67 14.93
C ASN A 88 32.57 17.11 13.85
N PRO A 89 31.57 17.91 13.43
CA PRO A 89 30.58 17.47 12.45
C PRO A 89 31.19 17.14 11.09
N GLN A 90 32.20 17.89 10.66
CA GLN A 90 32.82 17.72 9.35
C GLN A 90 33.51 16.36 9.22
N MET A 91 34.30 15.96 10.21
CA MET A 91 34.97 14.66 10.18
C MET A 91 33.99 13.48 10.25
N GLU A 92 32.94 13.57 11.07
CA GLU A 92 31.94 12.49 11.14
C GLU A 92 31.06 12.43 9.90
N ARG A 93 30.78 13.58 9.27
CA ARG A 93 30.10 13.63 7.97
C ARG A 93 30.91 12.93 6.90
N GLU A 94 32.22 13.15 6.83
CA GLU A 94 33.08 12.43 5.88
C GLU A 94 32.98 10.91 6.09
N LYS A 95 33.11 10.44 7.33
CA LYS A 95 33.00 9.00 7.65
C LYS A 95 31.62 8.44 7.30
N TRP A 96 30.57 9.17 7.63
CA TRP A 96 29.19 8.76 7.33
C TRP A 96 28.93 8.75 5.82
N ALA A 97 29.35 9.78 5.09
CA ALA A 97 29.18 9.87 3.64
C ALA A 97 29.91 8.73 2.93
N LEU A 98 31.13 8.40 3.36
CA LEU A 98 31.89 7.27 2.84
C LEU A 98 31.21 5.91 3.08
N LYS A 99 30.52 5.74 4.21
CA LYS A 99 29.73 4.53 4.49
C LYS A 99 28.45 4.44 3.64
N ASN A 100 27.95 5.57 3.14
CA ASN A 100 26.67 5.68 2.44
C ASN A 100 26.82 6.10 0.96
N ILE A 101 28.01 5.91 0.37
CA ILE A 101 28.34 6.34 -1.01
C ILE A 101 27.27 5.89 -2.00
N ASN A 102 26.85 4.62 -1.96
CA ASN A 102 25.86 4.08 -2.89
C ASN A 102 24.50 4.77 -2.78
N GLN A 103 24.04 5.04 -1.55
CA GLN A 103 22.76 5.71 -1.33
C GLN A 103 22.82 7.17 -1.79
N ILE A 104 23.89 7.88 -1.43
CA ILE A 104 24.08 9.28 -1.80
C ILE A 104 24.20 9.42 -3.32
N SER A 105 25.03 8.59 -3.96
CA SER A 105 25.26 8.62 -5.41
C SER A 105 23.97 8.39 -6.20
N ARG A 106 23.16 7.39 -5.82
CA ARG A 106 21.86 7.13 -6.47
C ARG A 106 20.90 8.32 -6.31
N ARG A 107 20.92 9.00 -5.17
CA ARG A 107 20.07 10.18 -4.95
C ARG A 107 20.53 11.37 -5.80
N ILE A 108 21.84 11.56 -5.96
CA ILE A 108 22.40 12.56 -6.89
C ILE A 108 21.99 12.25 -8.33
N ILE A 109 22.09 10.99 -8.76
CA ILE A 109 21.67 10.58 -10.11
C ILE A 109 20.17 10.84 -10.32
N ILE A 110 19.32 10.61 -9.32
CA ILE A 110 17.88 10.94 -9.41
C ILE A 110 17.66 12.44 -9.58
N LEU A 111 18.39 13.29 -8.85
CA LEU A 111 18.34 14.74 -9.07
C LEU A 111 18.85 15.13 -10.47
N GLN A 112 19.85 14.42 -10.98
CA GLN A 112 20.35 14.63 -12.34
C GLN A 112 19.32 14.24 -13.42
N ILE A 113 18.63 13.11 -13.24
CA ILE A 113 17.51 12.69 -14.08
C ILE A 113 16.39 13.73 -14.05
N ASN A 114 16.09 14.29 -12.86
CA ASN A 114 15.11 15.35 -12.71
C ASN A 114 15.46 16.57 -13.56
N ASP A 115 16.70 17.07 -13.48
CA ASP A 115 17.16 18.21 -14.29
C ASP A 115 17.02 17.94 -15.79
N TRP A 116 17.39 16.74 -16.24
CA TRP A 116 17.28 16.37 -17.65
C TRP A 116 15.83 16.21 -18.11
N PHE A 117 14.93 15.65 -17.28
CA PHE A 117 13.51 15.62 -17.61
C PHE A 117 12.86 17.01 -17.56
N ASN A 118 13.33 17.94 -16.71
CA ASN A 118 12.86 19.32 -16.75
C ASN A 118 13.17 20.00 -18.08
N ALA A 119 14.35 19.73 -18.67
CA ALA A 119 14.71 20.24 -20.00
C ALA A 119 14.01 19.48 -21.14
N ALA A 120 13.88 18.16 -21.00
CA ALA A 120 13.28 17.32 -22.04
C ALA A 120 11.76 17.49 -22.18
N LEU A 121 11.07 17.76 -21.07
CA LEU A 121 9.62 17.93 -20.99
C LEU A 121 9.21 19.40 -20.89
N ASP A 122 10.05 20.31 -21.40
CA ASP A 122 9.69 21.71 -21.58
C ASP A 122 8.77 21.83 -22.81
N GLU A 123 7.59 22.44 -22.62
CA GLU A 123 6.60 22.64 -23.67
C GLU A 123 7.05 23.62 -24.73
N ILE A 124 7.93 24.57 -24.38
CA ILE A 124 8.35 25.64 -25.28
C ILE A 124 9.56 25.20 -26.11
N SER A 125 10.52 24.51 -25.46
CA SER A 125 11.80 24.14 -26.06
C SER A 125 12.27 22.76 -25.56
N PRO A 126 11.61 21.66 -25.98
CA PRO A 126 11.94 20.32 -25.51
C PRO A 126 13.34 19.90 -25.99
N ASP A 127 14.18 19.43 -25.06
CA ASP A 127 15.50 18.88 -25.36
C ASP A 127 15.44 17.35 -25.51
N THR A 128 15.44 16.89 -26.75
CA THR A 128 15.35 15.45 -27.09
C THR A 128 16.61 14.67 -26.73
N ASP A 129 17.78 15.31 -26.65
CA ASP A 129 19.01 14.61 -26.22
C ASP A 129 18.96 14.34 -24.72
N ARG A 130 18.51 15.32 -23.93
CA ARG A 130 18.29 15.18 -22.49
C ARG A 130 17.23 14.15 -22.16
N TRP A 131 16.23 13.99 -23.02
CA TRP A 131 15.28 12.89 -22.93
C TRP A 131 15.99 11.53 -22.94
N TYR A 132 16.81 11.27 -23.97
CA TYR A 132 17.51 9.99 -24.09
C TYR A 132 18.52 9.76 -22.95
N PHE A 133 19.14 10.82 -22.41
CA PHE A 133 19.98 10.72 -21.22
C PHE A 133 19.20 10.30 -19.98
N ALA A 134 18.09 11.00 -19.70
CA ALA A 134 17.25 10.72 -18.54
C ALA A 134 16.61 9.33 -18.60
N ILE A 135 16.04 8.97 -19.75
CA ILE A 135 15.27 7.74 -19.89
C ILE A 135 16.15 6.49 -19.87
N SER A 136 17.34 6.55 -20.48
CA SER A 136 18.30 5.44 -20.45
C SER A 136 18.70 5.12 -19.01
N ILE A 137 19.04 6.14 -18.23
CA ILE A 137 19.44 5.96 -16.83
C ILE A 137 18.26 5.54 -15.97
N LEU A 138 17.07 6.10 -16.16
CA LEU A 138 15.86 5.67 -15.44
C LEU A 138 15.59 4.17 -15.65
N ILE A 139 15.61 3.69 -16.89
CA ILE A 139 15.39 2.27 -17.21
C ILE A 139 16.49 1.41 -16.58
N GLY A 140 17.76 1.79 -16.71
CA GLY A 140 18.87 1.08 -16.06
C GLY A 140 18.75 1.00 -14.54
N MET A 141 18.33 2.09 -13.90
CA MET A 141 18.03 2.11 -12.46
C MET A 141 16.89 1.18 -12.08
N CYS A 142 15.87 1.07 -12.94
CA CYS A 142 14.75 0.19 -12.70
C CYS A 142 15.16 -1.29 -12.74
N TYR A 143 16.07 -1.69 -13.63
CA TYR A 143 16.59 -3.07 -13.67
C TYR A 143 17.39 -3.46 -12.42
N GLU A 144 18.13 -2.51 -11.86
CA GLU A 144 18.79 -2.71 -10.57
C GLU A 144 17.78 -2.95 -9.42
N ALA A 145 16.53 -2.50 -9.59
CA ALA A 145 15.41 -2.78 -8.70
C ALA A 145 15.64 -2.37 -7.24
N SER A 146 16.38 -1.28 -7.03
CA SER A 146 16.69 -0.78 -5.68
C SER A 146 15.49 -0.10 -5.03
N LYS A 147 15.41 -0.17 -3.70
CA LYS A 147 14.38 0.55 -2.92
C LYS A 147 14.39 2.06 -3.18
N ILE A 148 15.57 2.64 -3.42
CA ILE A 148 15.72 4.06 -3.75
C ILE A 148 15.03 4.39 -5.08
N CYS A 149 15.21 3.56 -6.11
CA CYS A 149 14.54 3.75 -7.39
C CYS A 149 13.02 3.65 -7.23
N ARG A 150 12.55 2.61 -6.52
CA ARG A 150 11.13 2.42 -6.23
C ARG A 150 10.50 3.65 -5.57
N ASP A 151 11.12 4.18 -4.53
CA ASP A 151 10.54 5.23 -3.68
C ASP A 151 10.62 6.63 -4.31
N TYR A 152 11.61 6.89 -5.18
CA TYR A 152 11.89 8.26 -5.67
C TYR A 152 11.74 8.47 -7.16
N CYS A 153 11.76 7.42 -8.00
CA CYS A 153 11.62 7.57 -9.45
C CYS A 153 10.15 7.55 -9.92
N PHE A 154 9.20 7.21 -9.06
CA PHE A 154 7.78 7.10 -9.42
C PHE A 154 7.22 8.38 -10.07
N ASN A 155 7.58 9.55 -9.54
CA ASN A 155 7.07 10.82 -10.06
C ASN A 155 7.47 11.05 -11.53
N PHE A 156 8.60 10.51 -11.99
CA PHE A 156 8.99 10.60 -13.40
C PHE A 156 8.01 9.86 -14.31
N ILE A 157 7.44 8.73 -13.86
CA ILE A 157 6.43 8.00 -14.63
C ILE A 157 5.19 8.86 -14.87
N ILE A 158 4.73 9.56 -13.84
CA ILE A 158 3.61 10.51 -13.97
C ILE A 158 3.97 11.64 -14.93
N SER A 159 5.16 12.22 -14.75
CA SER A 159 5.65 13.35 -15.55
C SER A 159 5.74 13.00 -17.04
N ILE A 160 6.31 11.83 -17.35
CA ILE A 160 6.40 11.30 -18.72
C ILE A 160 5.00 11.06 -19.28
N SER A 161 4.11 10.39 -18.53
CA SER A 161 2.76 10.06 -18.99
C SER A 161 1.93 11.30 -19.34
N MET A 162 2.17 12.41 -18.64
CA MET A 162 1.51 13.69 -18.85
C MET A 162 2.27 14.61 -19.82
N ALA A 163 3.49 14.23 -20.24
CA ALA A 163 4.42 15.09 -20.96
C ALA A 163 4.65 16.47 -20.30
N ARG A 164 4.79 16.47 -18.97
CA ARG A 164 5.03 17.68 -18.16
C ARG A 164 6.32 17.52 -17.36
N SER A 165 6.97 18.64 -17.04
CA SER A 165 8.17 18.65 -16.19
C SER A 165 7.93 17.96 -14.83
N PRO A 166 8.94 17.32 -14.21
CA PRO A 166 8.76 16.60 -12.93
C PRO A 166 8.33 17.43 -11.72
N ASN A 167 8.41 18.76 -11.81
CA ASN A 167 7.87 19.66 -10.79
C ASN A 167 6.35 19.84 -10.89
N PHE A 168 5.74 19.32 -11.96
CA PHE A 168 4.30 19.28 -12.14
C PHE A 168 3.64 18.47 -11.03
N ARG A 169 2.76 19.13 -10.27
CA ARG A 169 1.95 18.48 -9.24
C ARG A 169 0.51 18.34 -9.75
N PRO A 170 0.09 17.14 -10.15
CA PRO A 170 -1.29 16.89 -10.61
C PRO A 170 -2.35 17.08 -9.51
N LYS A 171 -1.94 17.23 -8.24
CA LYS A 171 -2.83 17.49 -7.10
C LYS A 171 -2.43 18.78 -6.37
N SER A 172 -2.48 19.92 -7.04
CA SER A 172 -2.73 21.16 -6.31
C SER A 172 -4.24 21.21 -6.06
N ASN A 173 -4.67 20.90 -4.83
CA ASN A 173 -6.05 21.20 -4.45
C ASN A 173 -6.31 22.67 -4.81
N PRO A 174 -7.43 23.00 -5.46
CA PRO A 174 -7.80 24.39 -5.64
C PRO A 174 -7.73 25.03 -4.25
N SER A 175 -6.96 26.11 -4.14
CA SER A 175 -6.90 26.91 -2.92
C SER A 175 -8.35 27.17 -2.48
N GLY A 176 -8.71 26.91 -1.23
CA GLY A 176 -10.06 27.21 -0.73
C GLY A 176 -10.10 28.60 -0.11
N PRO A 177 -11.26 29.19 0.20
CA PRO A 177 -11.36 30.52 0.83
C PRO A 177 -10.56 30.69 2.13
N HIS A 178 -10.18 29.57 2.75
CA HIS A 178 -9.38 29.47 3.98
C HIS A 178 -7.86 29.40 3.72
N HIS A 179 -7.42 29.39 2.47
CA HIS A 179 -6.00 29.36 2.08
C HIS A 179 -5.53 30.73 1.62
N ILE A 180 -4.30 31.11 2.01
CA ILE A 180 -3.67 32.41 1.69
C ILE A 180 -3.57 32.67 0.17
N ALA A 181 -3.49 31.61 -0.64
CA ALA A 181 -3.37 31.68 -2.09
C ALA A 181 -4.73 31.70 -2.83
N TRP A 182 -5.85 31.82 -2.11
CA TRP A 182 -7.19 31.86 -2.71
C TRP A 182 -7.49 33.22 -3.33
N ASP A 183 -7.93 33.20 -4.58
CA ASP A 183 -8.29 34.40 -5.32
C ASP A 183 -9.72 34.24 -5.87
N PRO A 184 -10.70 35.06 -5.43
CA PRO A 184 -12.08 34.98 -5.89
C PRO A 184 -12.27 35.43 -7.35
N SER A 185 -11.26 36.08 -7.95
CA SER A 185 -11.31 36.57 -9.33
C SER A 185 -10.78 35.55 -10.35
N LYS A 186 -10.08 34.52 -9.90
CA LYS A 186 -9.71 33.39 -10.76
C LYS A 186 -10.90 32.46 -10.88
N GLU A 187 -11.48 32.38 -12.08
CA GLU A 187 -12.33 31.24 -12.41
C GLU A 187 -11.50 29.98 -12.19
N TYR A 188 -11.91 29.17 -11.21
CA TYR A 188 -11.40 27.84 -11.03
C TYR A 188 -11.86 27.04 -12.24
N VAL A 189 -11.09 27.08 -13.32
CA VAL A 189 -11.20 26.12 -14.40
C VAL A 189 -11.10 24.76 -13.71
N SER A 190 -12.18 23.98 -13.80
CA SER A 190 -12.18 22.59 -13.36
C SER A 190 -10.98 21.93 -14.03
N SER A 191 -9.90 21.74 -13.28
CA SER A 191 -8.69 21.04 -13.68
C SER A 191 -8.32 21.21 -15.16
N GLU A 192 -7.43 22.14 -15.50
CA GLU A 192 -6.74 22.10 -16.81
C GLU A 192 -6.47 20.66 -17.22
N ASP A 193 -6.97 20.29 -18.40
CA ASP A 193 -7.10 18.94 -18.91
C ASP A 193 -5.96 18.00 -18.44
N TYR A 194 -6.25 17.17 -17.43
CA TYR A 194 -5.39 16.05 -17.01
C TYR A 194 -5.44 14.90 -18.02
N THR A 195 -5.48 15.23 -19.30
CA THR A 195 -5.46 14.28 -20.40
C THR A 195 -4.02 13.77 -20.55
N PRO A 196 -3.77 12.46 -20.38
CA PRO A 196 -2.46 11.89 -20.62
C PRO A 196 -1.99 12.17 -22.04
N HIS A 197 -0.70 12.46 -22.22
CA HIS A 197 -0.14 12.69 -23.53
C HIS A 197 0.05 11.35 -24.26
N PRO A 198 -0.47 11.14 -25.49
CA PRO A 198 -0.42 9.85 -26.17
C PRO A 198 0.99 9.27 -26.29
N SER A 199 1.97 10.08 -26.72
CA SER A 199 3.38 9.65 -26.82
C SER A 199 4.00 9.38 -25.44
N GLY A 200 3.56 10.09 -24.40
CA GLY A 200 4.03 9.90 -23.03
C GLY A 200 3.51 8.60 -22.43
N VAL A 201 2.23 8.29 -22.65
CA VAL A 201 1.60 7.02 -22.31
C VAL A 201 2.31 5.86 -23.00
N LEU A 202 2.62 5.97 -24.29
CA LEU A 202 3.38 4.95 -25.02
C LEU A 202 4.76 4.74 -24.41
N ALA A 203 5.48 5.83 -24.11
CA ALA A 203 6.79 5.75 -23.45
C ALA A 203 6.71 5.03 -22.09
N VAL A 204 5.72 5.35 -21.27
CA VAL A 204 5.52 4.68 -19.97
C VAL A 204 5.13 3.21 -20.14
N ASN A 205 4.26 2.87 -21.08
CA ASN A 205 3.90 1.48 -21.33
C ASN A 205 5.13 0.64 -21.67
N ILE A 206 6.03 1.15 -22.51
CA ILE A 206 7.31 0.49 -22.82
C ILE A 206 8.14 0.27 -21.54
N ILE A 207 8.25 1.28 -20.68
CA ILE A 207 8.97 1.15 -19.40
C ILE A 207 8.32 0.06 -18.53
N LEU A 208 7.00 0.09 -18.36
CA LEU A 208 6.26 -0.88 -17.55
C LEU A 208 6.38 -2.31 -18.11
N ASP A 209 6.41 -2.46 -19.44
CA ASP A 209 6.65 -3.74 -20.10
C ASP A 209 8.05 -4.26 -19.78
N TYR A 210 9.07 -3.41 -19.83
CA TYR A 210 10.43 -3.76 -19.42
C TYR A 210 10.51 -4.16 -17.94
N LEU A 211 9.78 -3.48 -17.06
CA LEU A 211 9.70 -3.88 -15.64
C LEU A 211 9.05 -5.25 -15.47
N SER A 212 8.05 -5.57 -16.29
CA SER A 212 7.34 -6.84 -16.20
C SER A 212 8.21 -8.03 -16.63
N ILE A 213 9.10 -7.82 -17.61
CA ILE A 213 10.03 -8.84 -18.12
C ILE A 213 11.16 -9.11 -17.12
N SER A 214 11.69 -8.06 -16.49
CA SER A 214 12.77 -8.20 -15.51
C SER A 214 12.27 -8.81 -14.19
N LYS A 215 12.85 -9.94 -13.79
CA LYS A 215 12.49 -10.65 -12.54
C LYS A 215 12.68 -9.80 -11.28
N SER A 216 13.72 -8.96 -11.23
CA SER A 216 14.01 -8.11 -10.08
C SER A 216 13.02 -6.95 -9.99
N SER A 217 12.76 -6.29 -11.12
CA SER A 217 11.90 -5.11 -11.22
C SER A 217 10.42 -5.45 -11.07
N SER A 218 9.97 -6.56 -11.66
CA SER A 218 8.59 -7.04 -11.57
C SER A 218 8.19 -7.37 -10.13
N LYS A 219 9.16 -7.79 -9.31
CA LYS A 219 8.95 -8.08 -7.89
C LYS A 219 9.06 -6.83 -7.01
N ASN A 220 10.12 -6.03 -7.19
CA ASN A 220 10.47 -5.00 -6.20
C ASN A 220 9.94 -3.59 -6.53
N ILE A 221 9.63 -3.29 -7.80
CA ILE A 221 9.22 -1.95 -8.24
C ILE A 221 7.77 -1.96 -8.72
N LEU A 222 7.47 -2.81 -9.71
CA LEU A 222 6.22 -2.76 -10.47
C LEU A 222 4.95 -2.78 -9.59
N PRO A 223 4.81 -3.64 -8.56
CA PRO A 223 3.58 -3.70 -7.75
C PRO A 223 3.30 -2.39 -6.99
N TYR A 224 4.35 -1.75 -6.49
CA TYR A 224 4.26 -0.48 -5.77
C TYR A 224 3.94 0.69 -6.71
N TRP A 225 4.50 0.67 -7.92
CA TRP A 225 4.21 1.68 -8.93
C TRP A 225 2.80 1.52 -9.49
N ILE A 226 2.31 0.30 -9.72
CA ILE A 226 0.91 0.04 -10.08
C ILE A 226 -0.03 0.56 -8.99
N HIS A 227 0.27 0.27 -7.72
CA HIS A 227 -0.51 0.81 -6.60
C HIS A 227 -0.48 2.34 -6.59
N SER A 228 0.67 2.96 -6.82
CA SER A 228 0.75 4.42 -6.85
C SER A 228 0.03 5.02 -8.08
N LEU A 229 0.08 4.36 -9.24
CA LEU A 229 -0.65 4.72 -10.46
C LEU A 229 -2.17 4.60 -10.28
N SER A 230 -2.65 3.69 -9.43
CA SER A 230 -4.08 3.56 -9.11
C SER A 230 -4.68 4.85 -8.50
N THR A 231 -3.83 5.76 -8.00
CA THR A 231 -4.25 7.07 -7.51
C THR A 231 -4.57 8.08 -8.61
N PHE A 232 -4.32 7.71 -9.88
CA PHE A 232 -4.55 8.50 -11.09
C PHE A 232 -5.48 7.75 -12.06
N PRO A 233 -6.81 7.79 -11.84
CA PRO A 233 -7.77 7.03 -12.65
C PRO A 233 -7.72 7.34 -14.15
N SER A 234 -7.34 8.56 -14.54
CA SER A 234 -7.19 8.95 -15.95
C SER A 234 -6.11 8.15 -16.68
N LEU A 235 -5.08 7.68 -15.97
CA LEU A 235 -4.00 6.85 -16.54
C LEU A 235 -4.33 5.36 -16.57
N ALA A 236 -5.33 4.90 -15.80
CA ALA A 236 -5.53 3.48 -15.53
C ALA A 236 -5.77 2.65 -16.80
N ASN A 237 -6.67 3.12 -17.67
CA ASN A 237 -6.96 2.46 -18.95
C ASN A 237 -5.83 2.64 -19.97
N HIS A 238 -5.25 3.83 -20.02
CA HIS A 238 -4.17 4.16 -20.97
C HIS A 238 -2.89 3.33 -20.73
N LEU A 239 -2.62 2.98 -19.46
CA LEU A 239 -1.47 2.17 -19.05
C LEU A 239 -1.81 0.68 -18.85
N ASP A 240 -3.03 0.28 -19.22
CA ASP A 240 -3.53 -1.10 -19.11
C ASP A 240 -3.30 -1.72 -17.71
N LEU A 241 -3.58 -0.94 -16.66
CA LEU A 241 -3.24 -1.34 -15.29
C LEU A 241 -3.95 -2.63 -14.87
N PHE A 242 -5.20 -2.86 -15.31
CA PHE A 242 -5.98 -4.05 -14.97
C PHE A 242 -5.33 -5.34 -15.49
N SER A 243 -4.90 -5.36 -16.76
CA SER A 243 -4.21 -6.52 -17.34
C SER A 243 -2.87 -6.75 -16.64
N ARG A 244 -2.13 -5.68 -16.33
CA ARG A 244 -0.85 -5.76 -15.60
C ARG A 244 -1.04 -6.30 -14.17
N ILE A 245 -2.11 -5.90 -13.47
CA ILE A 245 -2.47 -6.44 -12.15
C ILE A 245 -2.73 -7.94 -12.26
N ASN A 246 -3.58 -8.37 -13.20
CA ASN A 246 -3.91 -9.78 -13.39
C ASN A 246 -2.68 -10.65 -13.69
N LEU A 247 -1.84 -10.20 -14.64
CA LEU A 247 -0.59 -10.89 -14.96
C LEU A 247 0.33 -10.97 -13.74
N SER A 248 0.48 -9.86 -13.01
CA SER A 248 1.37 -9.81 -11.84
C SER A 248 0.89 -10.70 -10.69
N LEU A 249 -0.43 -10.76 -10.42
CA LEU A 249 -1.00 -11.64 -9.38
C LEU A 249 -0.71 -13.12 -9.64
N ASN A 250 -0.70 -13.54 -10.91
CA ASN A 250 -0.38 -14.92 -11.26
C ASN A 250 1.10 -15.27 -11.01
N HIS A 251 2.00 -14.32 -11.27
CA HIS A 251 3.45 -14.55 -11.27
C HIS A 251 4.16 -14.23 -9.94
N LEU A 252 3.61 -13.37 -9.09
CA LEU A 252 4.25 -12.98 -7.81
C LEU A 252 4.20 -14.11 -6.78
N GLU A 253 5.28 -14.32 -6.02
CA GLU A 253 5.37 -15.40 -5.02
C GLU A 253 5.26 -14.90 -3.56
N ASP A 254 5.26 -13.57 -3.33
CA ASP A 254 5.53 -12.94 -2.02
C ASP A 254 4.54 -11.81 -1.64
N GLU A 255 4.76 -11.18 -0.47
CA GLU A 255 4.00 -10.08 0.20
C GLU A 255 3.62 -8.87 -0.68
N GLN A 256 4.11 -8.80 -1.92
CA GLN A 256 3.86 -7.70 -2.85
C GLN A 256 2.45 -7.72 -3.46
N GLU A 257 1.76 -8.85 -3.35
CA GLU A 257 0.37 -9.04 -3.77
C GLU A 257 -0.59 -8.06 -3.06
N GLU A 258 -0.29 -7.67 -1.82
CA GLU A 258 -1.10 -6.71 -1.07
C GLU A 258 -1.19 -5.37 -1.80
N SER A 259 -0.08 -4.88 -2.36
CA SER A 259 -0.06 -3.63 -3.11
C SER A 259 -0.98 -3.66 -4.34
N LEU A 260 -1.04 -4.82 -5.03
CA LEU A 260 -1.90 -4.98 -6.22
C LEU A 260 -3.38 -5.06 -5.85
N ILE A 261 -3.73 -5.74 -4.75
CA ILE A 261 -5.12 -5.79 -4.30
C ILE A 261 -5.55 -4.41 -3.80
N GLN A 262 -4.69 -3.69 -3.07
CA GLN A 262 -4.95 -2.30 -2.67
C GLN A 262 -5.17 -1.40 -3.90
N ALA A 263 -4.37 -1.57 -4.96
CA ALA A 263 -4.54 -0.87 -6.24
C ALA A 263 -5.90 -1.15 -6.88
N THR A 264 -6.31 -2.42 -6.90
CA THR A 264 -7.59 -2.87 -7.49
C THR A 264 -8.78 -2.24 -6.77
N VAL A 265 -8.76 -2.24 -5.43
CA VAL A 265 -9.82 -1.63 -4.60
C VAL A 265 -9.80 -0.11 -4.70
N GLN A 266 -8.62 0.48 -4.88
CA GLN A 266 -8.52 1.92 -5.10
C GLN A 266 -9.14 2.35 -6.43
N LEU A 267 -8.96 1.59 -7.51
CA LEU A 267 -9.58 1.87 -8.82
C LEU A 267 -11.09 1.62 -8.86
N MET A 268 -11.64 0.89 -7.88
CA MET A 268 -13.03 0.46 -7.88
C MET A 268 -14.04 1.62 -7.82
N SER A 269 -13.64 2.79 -7.32
CA SER A 269 -14.49 4.01 -7.37
C SER A 269 -14.78 4.46 -8.80
N ASP A 270 -13.78 4.39 -9.66
CA ASP A 270 -13.84 4.91 -11.03
C ASP A 270 -14.14 3.80 -12.05
N TYR A 271 -13.71 2.57 -11.77
CA TYR A 271 -13.81 1.40 -12.65
C TYR A 271 -14.36 0.17 -11.89
N PRO A 272 -15.63 0.21 -11.43
CA PRO A 272 -16.19 -0.82 -10.56
C PRO A 272 -16.28 -2.20 -11.22
N ASN A 273 -16.55 -2.28 -12.52
CA ASN A 273 -16.73 -3.56 -13.20
C ASN A 273 -15.38 -4.29 -13.36
N GLN A 274 -14.37 -3.61 -13.89
CA GLN A 274 -13.03 -4.15 -14.08
C GLN A 274 -12.41 -4.56 -12.74
N SER A 275 -12.53 -3.72 -11.71
CA SER A 275 -12.02 -4.07 -10.38
C SER A 275 -12.72 -5.30 -9.79
N LYS A 276 -14.04 -5.42 -9.95
CA LYS A 276 -14.78 -6.60 -9.47
C LYS A 276 -14.37 -7.86 -10.20
N GLU A 277 -14.17 -7.81 -11.52
CA GLU A 277 -13.71 -8.96 -12.30
C GLU A 277 -12.39 -9.52 -11.78
N ILE A 278 -11.43 -8.64 -11.46
CA ILE A 278 -10.16 -9.04 -10.83
C ILE A 278 -10.40 -9.67 -9.45
N LEU A 279 -11.21 -9.04 -8.60
CA LEU A 279 -11.44 -9.56 -7.25
C LEU A 279 -12.22 -10.89 -7.25
N VAL A 280 -13.11 -11.10 -8.22
CA VAL A 280 -13.84 -12.38 -8.42
C VAL A 280 -12.92 -13.47 -8.94
N SER A 281 -11.89 -13.12 -9.71
CA SER A 281 -10.90 -14.10 -10.17
C SER A 281 -10.07 -14.71 -9.03
N ILE A 282 -10.03 -14.05 -7.86
CA ILE A 282 -9.43 -14.59 -6.64
C ILE A 282 -10.40 -15.59 -6.02
N ASP A 283 -10.02 -16.86 -6.07
CA ASP A 283 -10.79 -17.99 -5.58
C ASP A 283 -10.10 -18.70 -4.40
N SER A 284 -10.69 -19.82 -3.95
CA SER A 284 -10.10 -20.65 -2.89
C SER A 284 -8.78 -21.33 -3.30
N ASN A 285 -8.50 -21.48 -4.60
CA ASN A 285 -7.27 -22.10 -5.12
C ASN A 285 -6.13 -21.09 -5.23
N SER A 286 -6.44 -19.79 -5.21
CA SER A 286 -5.48 -18.70 -5.23
C SER A 286 -4.51 -18.80 -4.05
N LYS A 287 -3.33 -18.17 -4.13
CA LYS A 287 -2.31 -18.29 -3.08
C LYS A 287 -2.84 -17.78 -1.73
N PRO A 288 -2.48 -18.40 -0.59
CA PRO A 288 -2.95 -17.95 0.73
C PRO A 288 -2.60 -16.49 1.03
N SER A 289 -1.49 -15.96 0.52
CA SER A 289 -1.09 -14.55 0.65
C SER A 289 -2.07 -13.57 -0.02
N ILE A 290 -2.55 -13.90 -1.23
CA ILE A 290 -3.58 -13.15 -1.95
C ILE A 290 -4.88 -13.15 -1.14
N ARG A 291 -5.31 -14.32 -0.66
CA ARG A 291 -6.57 -14.45 0.11
C ARG A 291 -6.52 -13.69 1.43
N ARG A 292 -5.39 -13.72 2.14
CA ARG A 292 -5.15 -12.88 3.35
C ARG A 292 -5.24 -11.39 3.05
N SER A 293 -4.61 -10.96 1.96
CA SER A 293 -4.60 -9.56 1.53
C SER A 293 -5.99 -9.08 1.09
N LEU A 294 -6.77 -9.96 0.45
CA LEU A 294 -8.17 -9.68 0.14
C LEU A 294 -8.99 -9.52 1.43
N ALA A 295 -8.82 -10.44 2.38
CA ALA A 295 -9.52 -10.42 3.67
C ALA A 295 -9.22 -9.15 4.49
N SER A 296 -7.98 -8.65 4.46
CA SER A 296 -7.62 -7.43 5.21
C SER A 296 -8.25 -6.16 4.64
N ILE A 297 -8.62 -6.15 3.35
CA ILE A 297 -9.13 -4.95 2.65
C ILE A 297 -10.67 -4.95 2.58
N ILE A 298 -11.35 -5.99 3.07
CA ILE A 298 -12.82 -6.11 3.10
C ILE A 298 -13.53 -4.84 3.60
N PRO A 299 -13.13 -4.18 4.71
CA PRO A 299 -13.81 -2.96 5.16
C PRO A 299 -13.80 -1.82 4.12
N LYS A 300 -12.74 -1.73 3.31
CA LYS A 300 -12.59 -0.72 2.25
C LYS A 300 -13.45 -1.07 1.02
N ILE A 301 -13.60 -2.35 0.69
CA ILE A 301 -14.49 -2.78 -0.39
C ILE A 301 -15.95 -2.57 0.03
N TYR A 302 -16.28 -2.82 1.31
CA TYR A 302 -17.62 -2.66 1.84
C TYR A 302 -18.14 -1.22 1.70
N SER A 303 -17.27 -0.21 1.87
CA SER A 303 -17.68 1.19 1.71
C SER A 303 -18.00 1.57 0.26
N GLN A 304 -17.53 0.81 -0.72
CA GLN A 304 -17.79 1.03 -2.14
C GLN A 304 -18.96 0.17 -2.66
N ASP A 305 -18.96 -1.13 -2.34
CA ASP A 305 -20.04 -2.07 -2.70
C ASP A 305 -20.29 -3.08 -1.57
N PRO A 306 -21.29 -2.82 -0.70
CA PRO A 306 -21.63 -3.72 0.40
C PRO A 306 -22.07 -5.11 -0.07
N LYS A 307 -22.91 -5.20 -1.12
CA LYS A 307 -23.50 -6.48 -1.55
C LYS A 307 -22.43 -7.42 -2.09
N PHE A 308 -21.56 -6.90 -2.95
CA PHE A 308 -20.43 -7.65 -3.47
C PHE A 308 -19.49 -8.10 -2.35
N THR A 309 -19.17 -7.21 -1.41
CA THR A 309 -18.27 -7.51 -0.31
C THR A 309 -18.79 -8.63 0.59
N LEU A 310 -20.09 -8.66 0.87
CA LEU A 310 -20.71 -9.71 1.67
C LEU A 310 -20.57 -11.09 1.00
N SER A 311 -20.72 -11.16 -0.34
CA SER A 311 -20.50 -12.41 -1.09
C SER A 311 -19.05 -12.89 -1.03
N LEU A 312 -18.08 -11.98 -1.05
CA LEU A 312 -16.67 -12.32 -0.87
C LEU A 312 -16.38 -12.80 0.55
N LEU A 313 -16.98 -12.13 1.54
CA LEU A 313 -16.78 -12.47 2.94
C LEU A 313 -17.30 -13.87 3.28
N ASP A 314 -18.41 -14.30 2.68
CA ASP A 314 -19.02 -15.61 2.94
C ASP A 314 -18.06 -16.77 2.72
N TRP A 315 -17.28 -16.74 1.63
CA TRP A 315 -16.31 -17.79 1.36
C TRP A 315 -15.00 -17.59 2.14
N LEU A 316 -14.56 -16.35 2.38
CA LEU A 316 -13.36 -16.05 3.17
C LEU A 316 -13.50 -16.49 4.64
N LEU A 317 -14.71 -16.47 5.19
CA LEU A 317 -15.01 -16.96 6.54
C LEU A 317 -14.95 -18.50 6.65
N ILE A 318 -14.90 -19.23 5.54
CA ILE A 318 -14.83 -20.70 5.51
C ILE A 318 -13.48 -21.15 4.91
N ASP A 319 -12.55 -20.22 4.70
CA ASP A 319 -11.24 -20.52 4.11
C ASP A 319 -10.42 -21.50 4.98
N SER A 320 -9.73 -22.42 4.31
CA SER A 320 -8.83 -23.39 4.94
C SER A 320 -7.64 -22.76 5.70
N ASP A 321 -7.22 -21.56 5.29
CA ASP A 321 -6.09 -20.86 5.91
C ASP A 321 -6.53 -20.09 7.15
N GLN A 322 -6.01 -20.49 8.31
CA GLN A 322 -6.32 -19.89 9.61
C GLN A 322 -6.13 -18.36 9.62
N LYS A 323 -5.07 -17.85 8.98
CA LYS A 323 -4.81 -16.40 8.97
C LYS A 323 -5.85 -15.64 8.15
N THR A 324 -6.25 -16.18 7.00
CA THR A 324 -7.33 -15.62 6.16
C THR A 324 -8.63 -15.56 6.95
N HIS A 325 -9.00 -16.67 7.60
CA HIS A 325 -10.19 -16.77 8.44
C HIS A 325 -10.21 -15.73 9.58
N VAL A 326 -9.08 -15.55 10.27
CA VAL A 326 -8.93 -14.55 11.34
C VAL A 326 -9.09 -13.12 10.83
N LEU A 327 -8.48 -12.80 9.68
CA LEU A 327 -8.60 -11.48 9.05
C LEU A 327 -10.05 -11.21 8.59
N ALA A 328 -10.69 -12.18 7.95
CA ALA A 328 -12.09 -12.09 7.54
C ALA A 328 -13.02 -11.88 8.75
N THR A 329 -12.77 -12.60 9.85
CA THR A 329 -13.51 -12.43 11.11
C THR A 329 -13.39 -11.02 11.67
N SER A 330 -12.21 -10.40 11.53
CA SER A 330 -12.01 -9.02 12.01
C SER A 330 -12.94 -8.01 11.32
N ALA A 331 -13.30 -8.26 10.04
CA ALA A 331 -14.21 -7.41 9.29
C ALA A 331 -15.66 -7.45 9.81
N LEU A 332 -16.07 -8.51 10.52
CA LEU A 332 -17.40 -8.58 11.13
C LEU A 332 -17.62 -7.50 12.19
N GLY A 333 -16.56 -7.10 12.91
CA GLY A 333 -16.61 -5.98 13.86
C GLY A 333 -16.85 -4.62 13.19
N PHE A 334 -16.49 -4.48 11.91
CA PHE A 334 -16.85 -3.33 11.10
C PHE A 334 -18.29 -3.43 10.61
N ILE A 335 -18.70 -4.59 10.07
CA ILE A 335 -20.03 -4.80 9.47
C ILE A 335 -21.16 -4.56 10.48
N ILE A 336 -21.02 -5.03 11.72
CA ILE A 336 -22.07 -4.87 12.73
C ILE A 336 -22.45 -3.40 13.02
N ARG A 337 -21.54 -2.45 12.77
CA ARG A 337 -21.81 -1.02 12.94
C ARG A 337 -22.72 -0.46 11.85
N PHE A 338 -22.79 -1.11 10.69
CA PHE A 338 -23.55 -0.67 9.52
C PHE A 338 -24.78 -1.55 9.28
N ASP A 339 -24.62 -2.87 9.33
CA ASP A 339 -25.70 -3.83 9.10
C ASP A 339 -25.66 -5.00 10.09
N LYS A 340 -26.55 -4.91 11.08
CA LYS A 340 -26.74 -5.95 12.10
C LYS A 340 -27.25 -7.28 11.53
N LYS A 341 -28.09 -7.25 10.49
CA LYS A 341 -28.71 -8.47 9.95
C LYS A 341 -27.65 -9.33 9.30
N GLU A 342 -26.77 -8.71 8.54
CA GLU A 342 -25.67 -9.39 7.85
C GLU A 342 -24.63 -9.94 8.83
N TYR A 343 -24.41 -9.28 9.97
CA TYR A 343 -23.61 -9.82 11.07
C TYR A 343 -24.26 -11.08 11.68
N TYR A 344 -25.59 -11.07 11.91
CA TYR A 344 -26.30 -12.21 12.51
C TYR A 344 -26.23 -13.48 11.67
N LEU A 345 -26.16 -13.35 10.35
CA LEU A 345 -26.03 -14.50 9.45
C LEU A 345 -24.63 -15.12 9.49
N ARG A 346 -23.58 -14.31 9.72
CA ARG A 346 -22.18 -14.73 9.55
C ARG A 346 -21.43 -15.04 10.84
N ALA A 347 -21.72 -14.34 11.94
CA ALA A 347 -21.07 -14.58 13.22
C ALA A 347 -21.23 -16.04 13.71
N PRO A 348 -22.38 -16.71 13.57
CA PRO A 348 -22.52 -18.12 13.93
C PRO A 348 -21.61 -19.06 13.13
N ILE A 349 -21.30 -18.74 11.87
CA ILE A 349 -20.43 -19.56 11.00
C ILE A 349 -19.02 -19.62 11.60
N VAL A 350 -18.48 -18.47 12.02
CA VAL A 350 -17.17 -18.38 12.69
C VAL A 350 -17.15 -19.21 13.98
N ILE A 351 -18.23 -19.13 14.76
CA ILE A 351 -18.36 -19.87 16.02
C ILE A 351 -18.44 -21.38 15.76
N GLN A 352 -19.09 -21.80 14.68
CA GLN A 352 -19.17 -23.20 14.28
C GLN A 352 -17.80 -23.77 13.91
N ASN A 353 -17.00 -23.04 13.14
CA ASN A 353 -15.65 -23.43 12.74
C ASN A 353 -14.70 -23.69 13.92
N GLY A 354 -14.85 -22.93 15.02
CA GLY A 354 -14.16 -23.21 16.29
C GLY A 354 -12.68 -22.84 16.34
N ASP A 355 -12.17 -22.06 15.38
CA ASP A 355 -10.81 -21.54 15.40
C ASP A 355 -10.63 -20.52 16.53
N GLN A 356 -9.82 -20.88 17.53
CA GLN A 356 -9.63 -20.08 18.75
C GLN A 356 -9.18 -18.64 18.49
N LYS A 357 -8.32 -18.42 17.48
CA LYS A 357 -7.86 -17.05 17.16
C LYS A 357 -8.99 -16.21 16.57
N ALA A 358 -9.82 -16.80 15.71
CA ALA A 358 -10.97 -16.12 15.13
C ALA A 358 -12.02 -15.81 16.20
N LEU A 359 -12.30 -16.77 17.09
CA LEU A 359 -13.20 -16.55 18.25
C LEU A 359 -12.70 -15.39 19.13
N GLN A 360 -11.40 -15.34 19.42
CA GLN A 360 -10.81 -14.26 20.21
C GLN A 360 -10.97 -12.88 19.52
N ILE A 361 -10.76 -12.80 18.20
CA ILE A 361 -11.00 -11.58 17.43
C ILE A 361 -12.48 -11.18 17.46
N LEU A 362 -13.39 -12.13 17.31
CA LEU A 362 -14.82 -11.88 17.35
C LEU A 362 -15.24 -11.28 18.70
N VAL A 363 -14.76 -11.88 19.81
CA VAL A 363 -14.97 -11.37 21.20
C VAL A 363 -14.42 -9.95 21.37
N ASN A 364 -13.23 -9.67 20.85
CA ASN A 364 -12.58 -8.38 21.02
C ASN A 364 -13.22 -7.27 20.19
N ASN A 365 -13.59 -7.56 18.95
CA ASN A 365 -13.92 -6.53 17.97
C ASN A 365 -15.42 -6.33 17.75
N SER A 366 -16.26 -7.33 18.06
CA SER A 366 -17.69 -7.30 17.68
C SER A 366 -18.68 -7.44 18.84
N ILE A 367 -18.34 -8.17 19.91
CA ILE A 367 -19.34 -8.53 20.96
C ILE A 367 -19.85 -7.35 21.76
N MET A 368 -19.00 -6.38 22.08
CA MET A 368 -19.46 -5.18 22.78
C MET A 368 -20.49 -4.42 21.93
N GLU A 369 -20.19 -4.20 20.65
CA GLU A 369 -21.09 -3.53 19.72
C GLU A 369 -22.39 -4.33 19.51
N TYR A 370 -22.29 -5.65 19.46
CA TYR A 370 -23.44 -6.55 19.38
C TYR A 370 -24.39 -6.37 20.56
N LEU A 371 -23.89 -6.39 21.79
CA LEU A 371 -24.73 -6.26 22.98
C LEU A 371 -25.32 -4.86 23.17
N ASN A 372 -24.63 -3.83 22.69
CA ASN A 372 -25.18 -2.48 22.66
C ASN A 372 -26.43 -2.41 21.76
N GLN A 373 -26.46 -3.19 20.67
CA GLN A 373 -27.59 -3.20 19.73
C GLN A 373 -28.66 -4.25 20.05
N ASP A 374 -28.28 -5.42 20.58
CA ASP A 374 -29.18 -6.49 21.00
C ASP A 374 -28.73 -7.13 22.32
N ILE A 375 -29.15 -6.51 23.42
CA ILE A 375 -28.86 -7.00 24.76
C ILE A 375 -29.57 -8.31 25.08
N THR A 376 -30.56 -8.73 24.29
CA THR A 376 -31.32 -9.97 24.54
C THR A 376 -30.63 -11.22 23.98
N ASP A 377 -29.54 -11.04 23.23
CA ASP A 377 -28.80 -12.10 22.56
C ASP A 377 -29.69 -13.08 21.80
N LYS A 378 -30.47 -12.57 20.82
CA LYS A 378 -31.49 -13.37 20.11
C LYS A 378 -30.91 -14.57 19.38
N ILE A 379 -29.69 -14.44 18.87
CA ILE A 379 -29.01 -15.47 18.09
C ILE A 379 -28.08 -16.36 18.93
N ASN A 380 -28.08 -16.20 20.26
CA ASN A 380 -27.34 -17.05 21.21
C ASN A 380 -25.82 -17.05 21.00
N ILE A 381 -25.25 -15.91 20.59
CA ILE A 381 -23.80 -15.78 20.40
C ILE A 381 -23.06 -15.93 21.73
N LEU A 382 -23.57 -15.37 22.84
CA LEU A 382 -22.84 -15.40 24.12
C LEU A 382 -22.71 -16.82 24.68
N PRO A 383 -23.79 -17.65 24.75
CA PRO A 383 -23.66 -19.04 25.17
C PRO A 383 -22.69 -19.84 24.32
N ASP A 384 -22.76 -19.69 22.99
CA ASP A 384 -21.94 -20.49 22.08
C ASP A 384 -20.46 -20.10 22.14
N LEU A 385 -20.16 -18.81 22.27
CA LEU A 385 -18.80 -18.34 22.52
C LEU A 385 -18.27 -18.79 23.87
N TRP A 386 -19.06 -18.71 24.94
CA TRP A 386 -18.61 -19.12 26.27
C TRP A 386 -18.11 -20.56 26.30
N ILE A 387 -18.88 -21.46 25.68
CA ILE A 387 -18.59 -22.89 25.63
C ILE A 387 -17.31 -23.15 24.81
N LYS A 388 -17.15 -22.50 23.66
CA LYS A 388 -16.08 -22.81 22.69
C LYS A 388 -14.77 -22.05 22.89
N CYS A 389 -14.80 -20.90 23.57
CA CYS A 389 -13.63 -20.05 23.75
C CYS A 389 -12.64 -20.59 24.79
N ASP A 390 -11.39 -20.16 24.66
CA ASP A 390 -10.31 -20.34 25.61
C ASP A 390 -10.46 -19.44 26.86
N GLU A 391 -9.62 -19.68 27.88
CA GLU A 391 -9.65 -18.90 29.13
C GLU A 391 -9.44 -17.39 28.92
N THR A 392 -8.61 -17.01 27.94
CA THR A 392 -8.31 -15.58 27.69
C THR A 392 -9.54 -14.84 27.18
N SER A 393 -10.26 -15.43 26.23
CA SER A 393 -11.48 -14.87 25.67
C SER A 393 -12.65 -14.97 26.66
N ARG A 394 -12.71 -16.05 27.47
CA ARG A 394 -13.67 -16.20 28.57
C ARG A 394 -13.57 -15.04 29.55
N SER A 395 -12.36 -14.63 29.96
CA SER A 395 -12.20 -13.48 30.86
C SER A 395 -12.90 -12.21 30.37
N LYS A 396 -12.84 -11.90 29.06
CA LYS A 396 -13.57 -10.76 28.50
C LYS A 396 -15.06 -11.00 28.38
N LEU A 397 -15.47 -12.21 27.97
CA LEU A 397 -16.88 -12.60 27.88
C LEU A 397 -17.60 -12.47 29.23
N VAL A 398 -16.94 -12.81 30.35
CA VAL A 398 -17.52 -12.60 31.68
C VAL A 398 -17.84 -11.12 31.90
N SER A 399 -16.99 -10.19 31.44
CA SER A 399 -17.26 -8.74 31.58
C SER A 399 -18.57 -8.39 30.87
N TYR A 400 -18.68 -8.82 29.61
CA TYR A 400 -19.86 -8.55 28.79
C TYR A 400 -21.13 -9.18 29.36
N ILE A 401 -21.06 -10.41 29.88
CA ILE A 401 -22.19 -11.08 30.54
C ILE A 401 -22.57 -10.36 31.84
N THR A 402 -21.60 -9.90 32.64
CA THR A 402 -21.90 -9.11 33.85
C THR A 402 -22.53 -7.77 33.52
N ASP A 403 -22.08 -7.10 32.45
CA ASP A 403 -22.64 -5.82 32.01
C ASP A 403 -24.05 -6.01 31.43
N GLN A 404 -24.31 -7.13 30.73
CA GLN A 404 -25.65 -7.57 30.36
C GLN A 404 -26.53 -7.73 31.61
N GLY A 405 -26.04 -8.36 32.68
CA GLY A 405 -26.78 -8.56 33.93
C GLY A 405 -27.10 -7.29 34.70
N LYS A 406 -26.21 -6.29 34.65
CA LYS A 406 -26.46 -4.96 35.23
C LYS A 406 -27.54 -4.20 34.46
N SER A 407 -27.60 -4.39 33.15
CA SER A 407 -28.51 -3.66 32.27
C SER A 407 -29.87 -4.34 32.11
N SER A 408 -29.89 -5.68 32.01
CA SER A 408 -31.08 -6.52 31.83
C SER A 408 -30.92 -7.86 32.53
N LEU A 409 -31.55 -7.98 33.70
CA LEU A 409 -31.48 -9.21 34.50
C LEU A 409 -32.14 -10.40 33.79
N SER A 410 -33.25 -10.19 33.08
CA SER A 410 -33.97 -11.27 32.38
C SER A 410 -33.14 -11.86 31.25
N SER A 411 -32.43 -11.03 30.48
CA SER A 411 -31.54 -11.46 29.41
C SER A 411 -30.35 -12.25 29.96
N TYR A 412 -29.75 -11.78 31.05
CA TYR A 412 -28.67 -12.46 31.75
C TYR A 412 -29.06 -13.86 32.24
N LEU A 413 -30.22 -14.00 32.91
CA LEU A 413 -30.71 -15.30 33.37
C LEU A 413 -31.01 -16.24 32.18
N SER A 414 -31.55 -15.70 31.09
CA SER A 414 -31.75 -16.46 29.84
C SER A 414 -30.43 -16.96 29.26
N THR A 415 -29.40 -16.11 29.17
CA THR A 415 -28.05 -16.50 28.72
C THR A 415 -27.48 -17.62 29.58
N ALA A 416 -27.52 -17.47 30.91
CA ALA A 416 -27.02 -18.46 31.84
C ALA A 416 -27.79 -19.79 31.78
N THR A 417 -29.12 -19.74 31.64
CA THR A 417 -29.98 -20.93 31.45
C THR A 417 -29.63 -21.65 30.15
N LYS A 418 -29.37 -20.93 29.06
CA LYS A 418 -28.96 -21.53 27.77
C LYS A 418 -27.60 -22.21 27.87
N ILE A 419 -26.65 -21.61 28.59
CA ILE A 419 -25.34 -22.23 28.85
C ILE A 419 -25.52 -23.50 29.69
N PHE A 420 -26.32 -23.42 30.76
CA PHE A 420 -26.64 -24.56 31.62
C PHE A 420 -27.23 -25.74 30.84
N ASN A 421 -28.19 -25.46 29.95
CA ASN A 421 -28.84 -26.48 29.14
C ASN A 421 -27.91 -27.09 28.07
N LYS A 422 -26.93 -26.33 27.56
CA LYS A 422 -25.98 -26.80 26.54
C LYS A 422 -24.78 -27.54 27.13
N ASP A 423 -24.20 -27.02 28.21
CA ASP A 423 -23.07 -27.64 28.93
C ASP A 423 -23.03 -27.21 30.40
N GLN A 424 -23.36 -28.15 31.28
CA GLN A 424 -23.37 -27.96 32.73
C GLN A 424 -21.98 -27.64 33.30
N LYS A 425 -20.90 -28.18 32.70
CA LYS A 425 -19.52 -27.90 33.16
C LYS A 425 -19.14 -26.46 32.88
N SER A 426 -19.38 -26.00 31.66
CA SER A 426 -19.17 -24.58 31.29
C SER A 426 -20.02 -23.63 32.14
N PHE A 427 -21.23 -24.01 32.55
CA PHE A 427 -22.04 -23.21 33.48
C PHE A 427 -21.40 -23.08 34.86
N LEU A 428 -20.88 -24.17 35.43
CA LEU A 428 -20.19 -24.13 36.74
C LEU A 428 -18.95 -23.22 36.70
N GLU A 429 -18.22 -23.22 35.58
CA GLU A 429 -17.14 -22.29 35.35
C GLU A 429 -17.65 -20.85 35.30
N LEU A 430 -18.71 -20.57 34.52
CA LEU A 430 -19.31 -19.23 34.44
C LEU A 430 -19.71 -18.72 35.84
N TYR A 431 -20.39 -19.57 36.61
CA TYR A 431 -20.81 -19.25 37.98
C TYR A 431 -19.62 -18.86 38.86
N ARG A 432 -18.51 -19.61 38.77
CA ARG A 432 -17.28 -19.30 39.52
C ARG A 432 -16.68 -17.96 39.10
N TRP A 433 -16.58 -17.72 37.79
CA TRP A 433 -15.98 -16.49 37.27
C TRP A 433 -16.81 -15.24 37.57
N ILE A 434 -18.14 -15.33 37.51
CA ILE A 434 -19.04 -14.25 37.89
C ILE A 434 -18.88 -13.94 39.38
N GLY A 435 -18.80 -14.96 40.24
CA GLY A 435 -18.57 -14.76 41.67
C GLY A 435 -17.28 -14.03 42.04
N MET A 436 -16.25 -14.17 41.22
CA MET A 436 -14.99 -13.42 41.39
C MET A 436 -15.16 -11.92 41.08
N ARG A 437 -16.20 -11.53 40.33
CA ARG A 437 -16.41 -10.16 39.86
C ARG A 437 -17.58 -9.45 40.51
N ASP A 438 -18.70 -10.13 40.67
CA ASP A 438 -19.93 -9.57 41.23
C ASP A 438 -20.73 -10.66 41.97
N LYS A 439 -20.63 -10.63 43.30
CA LYS A 439 -21.32 -11.59 44.18
C LYS A 439 -22.84 -11.46 44.08
N ASN A 440 -23.37 -10.25 43.89
CA ASN A 440 -24.82 -10.02 43.84
C ASN A 440 -25.43 -10.62 42.57
N LEU A 441 -24.70 -10.61 41.45
CA LEU A 441 -25.14 -11.29 40.23
C LEU A 441 -24.97 -12.82 40.33
N GLN A 442 -23.93 -13.29 41.03
CA GLN A 442 -23.73 -14.72 41.28
C GLN A 442 -24.89 -15.34 42.06
N GLU A 443 -25.37 -14.68 43.13
CA GLU A 443 -26.50 -15.16 43.95
C GLU A 443 -27.76 -15.39 43.10
N LYS A 444 -27.98 -14.57 42.08
CA LYS A 444 -29.12 -14.72 41.16
C LYS A 444 -29.05 -15.96 40.28
N LEU A 445 -27.90 -16.64 40.21
CA LEU A 445 -27.72 -17.91 39.50
C LEU A 445 -27.85 -19.14 40.41
N ASP A 446 -28.01 -18.98 41.72
CA ASP A 446 -28.06 -20.11 42.67
C ASP A 446 -29.26 -21.03 42.41
N GLU A 447 -30.39 -20.49 41.93
CA GLU A 447 -31.57 -21.27 41.53
C GLU A 447 -31.32 -22.19 40.33
N LEU A 448 -30.38 -21.84 39.44
CA LEU A 448 -29.98 -22.69 38.32
C LEU A 448 -28.94 -23.71 38.76
N LYS A 449 -28.01 -23.31 39.63
CA LYS A 449 -26.97 -24.19 40.17
C LYS A 449 -27.55 -25.31 41.04
N SER A 450 -28.62 -25.06 41.79
CA SER A 450 -29.29 -26.07 42.62
C SER A 450 -29.97 -27.20 41.82
N LYS A 451 -30.05 -27.07 40.48
CA LYS A 451 -30.62 -28.08 39.56
C LYS A 451 -29.55 -29.01 38.97
N ILE A 452 -28.28 -28.82 39.31
CA ILE A 452 -27.15 -29.74 39.02
C ILE A 452 -27.04 -30.73 40.16
#